data_AF-A0A3M1YXQ8-F1
#
_entry.id   AF-A0A3M1YXQ8-F1
#
_cell.length_a   1.000
_cell.length_b   1.000
_cell.length_c   1.000
_cell.angle_alpha   90.00
_cell.angle_beta   90.00
_cell.angle_gamma   90.00
#
_symmetry.space_group_name_H-M   'P 1'
#
loop_
_entity.id
_entity.type
_entity.pdbx_description
1 polymer ?
#
loop_
_entity_poly.entity_id
_entity_poly.type
_entity_poly.pdbx_seq_one_letter_code
_entity_poly.pdbx_strand_id
1 'polypeptide(L)'
;MDSVHIQKIIENGAFPDEPGAVRLLETHISWVILTAHFAFKLKKPLQFSFLDFSTPEKRKHFCLRELELNRRLAPEVYLEVLPVYRDPKRGARIGGEPGEIMDYALKMRRLDNECRM
;
A
#
# COMPACT_ATOMS: atom_id res chain seq x y z
N MET A 1 6.17 -3.67 -9.26
CA MET A 1 6.23 -2.24 -8.90
C MET A 1 7.55 -1.94 -8.22
N ASP A 2 8.15 -0.79 -8.47
CA ASP A 2 9.47 -0.39 -7.95
C ASP A 2 9.42 0.98 -7.23
N SER A 3 10.56 1.42 -6.70
CA SER A 3 10.66 2.68 -5.96
C SER A 3 10.29 3.92 -6.79
N VAL A 4 10.49 3.90 -8.11
CA VAL A 4 10.13 5.03 -9.00
C VAL A 4 8.61 5.17 -9.07
N HIS A 5 7.89 4.06 -9.20
CA HIS A 5 6.43 4.09 -9.21
C HIS A 5 5.84 4.57 -7.88
N ILE A 6 6.48 4.24 -6.75
CA ILE A 6 6.08 4.72 -5.42
C ILE A 6 6.24 6.23 -5.30
N GLN A 7 7.38 6.77 -5.73
CA GLN A 7 7.61 8.22 -5.71
C GLN A 7 6.57 8.97 -6.55
N LYS A 8 6.27 8.45 -7.75
CA LYS A 8 5.24 9.05 -8.61
C LYS A 8 3.84 9.04 -7.98
N ILE A 9 3.48 7.99 -7.23
CA ILE A 9 2.20 7.98 -6.50
C ILE A 9 2.14 9.11 -5.47
N ILE A 10 3.25 9.34 -4.76
CA ILE A 10 3.36 10.38 -3.73
C ILE A 10 3.29 11.76 -4.36
N GLU A 11 4.12 12.03 -5.37
CA GLU A 11 4.19 13.31 -6.08
C GLU A 11 2.84 13.70 -6.70
N ASN A 12 2.11 12.73 -7.26
CA ASN A 12 0.86 12.98 -7.96
C ASN A 12 -0.39 12.87 -7.07
N GLY A 13 -0.23 12.59 -5.76
CA GLY A 13 -1.34 12.37 -4.84
C GLY A 13 -2.31 11.28 -5.33
N ALA A 14 -1.78 10.22 -5.96
CA ALA A 14 -2.60 9.24 -6.69
C ALA A 14 -3.16 8.14 -5.77
N PHE A 15 -3.85 8.53 -4.70
CA PHE A 15 -4.43 7.65 -3.68
C PHE A 15 -5.72 8.25 -3.08
N PRO A 16 -6.58 7.44 -2.44
CA PRO A 16 -7.87 7.90 -1.92
C PRO A 16 -7.71 8.54 -0.54
N ASP A 17 -7.06 9.70 -0.47
CA ASP A 17 -7.03 10.57 0.71
C ASP A 17 -6.91 12.05 0.31
N GLU A 18 -7.25 12.95 1.24
CA GLU A 18 -7.14 14.39 1.01
C GLU A 18 -5.67 14.84 0.84
N PRO A 19 -5.43 15.91 0.05
CA PRO A 19 -4.10 16.47 -0.12
C PRO A 19 -3.56 16.98 1.22
N GLY A 20 -2.43 16.43 1.65
CA GLY A 20 -1.78 16.77 2.92
C GLY A 20 -0.32 16.33 2.93
N ALA A 21 0.34 16.44 4.08
CA ALA A 21 1.72 16.00 4.22
C ALA A 21 1.82 14.47 4.05
N VAL A 22 2.44 14.04 2.95
CA VAL A 22 2.69 12.62 2.66
C VAL A 22 4.08 12.24 3.16
N ARG A 23 4.20 11.11 3.85
CA ARG A 23 5.48 10.55 4.27
C ARG A 23 5.64 9.12 3.75
N LEU A 24 6.77 8.85 3.11
CA LEU A 24 7.17 7.50 2.76
C LEU A 24 8.01 6.89 3.88
N LEU A 25 7.60 5.73 4.37
CA LEU A 25 8.40 4.85 5.20
C LEU A 25 8.78 3.61 4.40
N GLU A 26 10.06 3.30 4.37
CA GLU A 26 10.57 2.12 3.72
C GLU A 26 11.05 1.11 4.77
N THR A 27 10.55 -0.11 4.68
CA THR A 27 11.04 -1.25 5.47
C THR A 27 11.83 -2.19 4.55
N HIS A 28 12.38 -3.27 5.11
CA HIS A 28 13.09 -4.27 4.33
C HIS A 28 12.24 -4.89 3.21
N ILE A 29 10.94 -5.12 3.45
CA ILE A 29 10.06 -5.86 2.53
C ILE A 29 8.84 -5.07 2.05
N SER A 30 8.66 -3.82 2.47
CA SER A 30 7.48 -3.02 2.13
C SER A 30 7.77 -1.53 2.05
N TRP A 31 6.93 -0.82 1.31
CA TRP A 31 6.78 0.63 1.36
C TRP A 31 5.47 0.96 2.08
N VAL A 32 5.48 1.97 2.94
CA VAL A 32 4.30 2.47 3.64
C VAL A 32 4.18 3.96 3.35
N ILE A 33 3.11 4.33 2.65
CA ILE A 33 2.75 5.72 2.37
C ILE A 33 1.81 6.18 3.48
N LEU A 34 2.23 7.15 4.27
CA LEU A 34 1.41 7.79 5.31
C LEU A 34 0.83 9.07 4.75
N THR A 35 -0.49 9.20 4.81
CA THR A 35 -1.26 10.37 4.39
C THR A 35 -1.90 11.03 5.62
N ALA A 36 -2.83 11.97 5.44
CA ALA A 36 -3.48 12.64 6.58
C ALA A 36 -4.26 11.65 7.47
N HIS A 37 -5.05 10.77 6.85
CA HIS A 37 -5.95 9.87 7.58
C HIS A 37 -5.63 8.39 7.41
N PHE A 38 -4.87 8.04 6.37
CA PHE A 38 -4.63 6.66 6.00
C PHE A 38 -3.13 6.32 5.91
N ALA A 39 -2.88 5.02 5.93
CA ALA A 39 -1.60 4.42 5.61
C ALA A 39 -1.82 3.37 4.52
N PHE A 40 -1.02 3.41 3.46
CA PHE A 40 -1.06 2.46 2.36
C PHE A 40 0.23 1.65 2.35
N LYS A 41 0.11 0.33 2.56
CA LYS A 41 1.25 -0.58 2.59
C LYS A 41 1.33 -1.39 1.31
N LEU A 42 2.47 -1.30 0.62
CA LEU A 42 2.78 -2.04 -0.61
C LEU A 42 3.97 -2.97 -0.35
N LYS A 43 3.89 -4.20 -0.85
CA LYS A 43 4.96 -5.20 -0.70
C LYS A 43 5.98 -5.02 -1.83
N LYS A 44 7.27 -5.09 -1.52
CA LYS A 44 8.33 -5.01 -2.53
C LYS A 44 8.36 -6.29 -3.39
N PRO A 45 8.72 -6.23 -4.68
CA PRO A 45 8.77 -7.38 -5.57
C PRO A 45 10.02 -8.24 -5.29
N LEU A 46 10.05 -8.90 -4.13
CA LEU A 46 11.19 -9.67 -3.64
C LEU A 46 10.85 -11.17 -3.56
N GLN A 47 11.86 -12.02 -3.69
CA GLN A 47 11.74 -13.46 -3.46
C GLN A 47 12.85 -13.92 -2.52
N PHE A 48 12.45 -14.42 -1.35
CA PHE A 48 13.30 -15.07 -0.35
C PHE A 48 12.94 -16.55 -0.26
N SER A 49 13.78 -17.35 0.41
CA SER A 49 13.55 -18.79 0.59
C SER A 49 12.26 -19.14 1.33
N PHE A 50 11.71 -18.20 2.12
CA PHE A 50 10.50 -18.37 2.94
C PHE A 50 9.36 -17.42 2.55
N LEU A 51 9.56 -16.55 1.55
CA LEU A 51 8.62 -15.48 1.23
C LEU A 51 8.72 -15.10 -0.24
N ASP A 52 7.60 -15.15 -0.95
CA ASP A 52 7.58 -14.88 -2.38
C ASP A 52 6.59 -13.76 -2.73
N PHE A 53 7.13 -12.59 -3.04
CA PHE A 53 6.40 -11.41 -3.52
C PHE A 53 6.73 -11.11 -4.99
N SER A 54 7.23 -12.08 -5.75
CA SER A 54 7.67 -11.88 -7.14
C SER A 54 6.56 -11.34 -8.06
N THR A 55 5.32 -11.84 -7.92
CA THR A 55 4.19 -11.45 -8.80
C THR A 55 3.14 -10.60 -8.07
N PRO A 56 2.37 -9.76 -8.80
CA PRO A 56 1.26 -8.99 -8.23
C PRO A 56 0.21 -9.87 -7.52
N GLU A 57 -0.08 -11.06 -8.05
CA GLU A 57 -1.06 -12.00 -7.49
C GLU A 57 -0.58 -12.55 -6.15
N LYS A 58 0.72 -12.87 -6.02
CA LYS A 58 1.31 -13.26 -4.74
C LYS A 58 1.24 -12.12 -3.74
N ARG A 59 1.59 -10.90 -4.15
CA ARG A 59 1.49 -9.72 -3.28
C ARG A 59 0.05 -9.48 -2.83
N LYS A 60 -0.94 -9.62 -3.72
CA LYS A 60 -2.38 -9.61 -3.38
C LYS A 60 -2.71 -10.62 -2.30
N HIS A 61 -2.31 -11.88 -2.50
CA HIS A 61 -2.56 -12.96 -1.55
C HIS A 61 -2.02 -12.61 -0.16
N PHE A 62 -0.78 -12.16 -0.07
CA PHE A 62 -0.19 -11.78 1.21
C PHE A 62 -0.82 -10.52 1.82
N CYS A 63 -1.26 -9.54 1.02
CA CYS A 63 -2.01 -8.39 1.52
C CYS A 63 -3.37 -8.81 2.11
N LEU A 64 -4.07 -9.74 1.45
CA LEU A 64 -5.34 -10.28 1.96
C LEU A 64 -5.15 -11.08 3.25
N ARG A 65 -4.09 -11.90 3.33
CA ARG A 65 -3.75 -12.64 4.55
C ARG A 65 -3.39 -11.69 5.70
N GLU A 66 -2.63 -10.63 5.43
CA GLU A 66 -2.30 -9.61 6.42
C GLU A 66 -3.56 -8.88 6.92
N LEU A 67 -4.46 -8.50 6.01
CA LEU A 67 -5.76 -7.94 6.37
C LEU A 67 -6.55 -8.90 7.25
N GLU A 68 -6.74 -10.14 6.83
CA GLU A 68 -7.53 -11.15 7.55
C GLU A 68 -6.99 -11.40 8.96
N LEU A 69 -5.68 -11.54 9.11
CA LEU A 69 -5.04 -11.83 10.40
C LEU A 69 -5.11 -10.62 11.34
N ASN A 70 -4.73 -9.44 10.85
CA ASN A 70 -4.61 -8.27 11.72
C ASN A 70 -5.96 -7.63 12.03
N ARG A 71 -6.96 -7.78 11.14
CA ARG A 71 -8.33 -7.30 11.40
C ARG A 71 -8.99 -8.00 12.58
N ARG A 72 -8.55 -9.21 12.96
CA ARG A 72 -8.99 -9.88 14.19
C ARG A 72 -8.54 -9.15 15.45
N LEU A 73 -7.42 -8.42 15.38
CA LEU A 73 -6.83 -7.69 16.49
C LEU A 73 -7.22 -6.20 16.48
N ALA A 74 -7.32 -5.59 15.30
CA ALA A 74 -7.59 -4.16 15.13
C ALA A 74 -8.48 -3.91 13.89
N PRO A 75 -9.79 -4.22 13.96
CA PRO A 75 -10.68 -4.16 12.80
C PRO A 75 -10.88 -2.75 12.24
N GLU A 76 -10.77 -1.71 13.07
CA GLU A 76 -10.86 -0.30 12.68
C GLU A 76 -9.58 0.25 12.04
N VAL A 77 -8.47 -0.48 12.15
CA VAL A 77 -7.17 -0.10 11.58
C VAL A 77 -6.98 -0.73 10.21
N TYR A 78 -7.31 -2.02 10.05
CA TYR A 78 -7.11 -2.74 8.79
C TYR A 78 -8.38 -2.75 7.95
N LEU A 79 -8.42 -1.90 6.93
CA LEU A 79 -9.68 -1.55 6.25
C LEU A 79 -9.96 -2.46 5.05
N GLU A 80 -9.05 -2.48 4.06
CA GLU A 80 -9.27 -3.17 2.79
C GLU A 80 -7.97 -3.33 1.98
N VAL A 81 -7.99 -4.20 0.96
CA VAL A 81 -6.92 -4.29 -0.04
C VAL A 81 -7.40 -3.63 -1.32
N LEU A 82 -6.68 -2.61 -1.77
CA LEU A 82 -6.95 -1.86 -2.99
C LEU A 82 -6.04 -2.31 -4.13
N PRO A 83 -6.54 -2.39 -5.37
CA PRO A 83 -5.69 -2.54 -6.53
C PRO A 83 -4.87 -1.26 -6.76
N VAL A 84 -3.66 -1.43 -7.27
CA VAL A 84 -2.82 -0.36 -7.80
C VAL A 84 -2.84 -0.48 -9.31
N TYR A 85 -3.40 0.52 -9.96
CA TYR A 85 -3.50 0.57 -11.41
C TYR A 85 -2.30 1.29 -12.00
N ARG A 86 -1.87 0.84 -13.19
CA ARG A 86 -0.98 1.62 -14.04
C ARG A 86 -1.71 2.87 -14.51
N ASP A 87 -1.06 4.02 -14.34
CA ASP A 87 -1.57 5.31 -14.83
C ASP A 87 -0.62 5.85 -15.90
N PRO A 88 -1.02 5.99 -17.16
CA PRO A 88 -0.14 6.47 -18.22
C PRO A 88 0.39 7.90 -17.99
N LYS A 89 -0.35 8.73 -17.23
CA LYS A 89 0.00 10.13 -16.97
C LYS A 89 0.73 10.30 -15.63
N ARG A 90 0.32 9.55 -14.61
CA ARG A 90 0.82 9.64 -13.22
C ARG A 90 1.74 8.49 -12.82
N GLY A 91 2.02 7.55 -13.72
CA GLY A 91 2.79 6.33 -13.47
C GLY A 91 1.95 5.23 -12.82
N ALA A 92 1.40 5.50 -11.63
CA ALA A 92 0.58 4.54 -10.89
C ALA A 92 -0.44 5.25 -9.98
N ARG A 93 -1.52 4.54 -9.63
CA ARG A 93 -2.58 5.03 -8.76
C ARG A 93 -3.16 3.93 -7.89
N ILE A 94 -3.41 4.22 -6.62
CA ILE A 94 -4.05 3.31 -5.67
C ILE A 94 -5.57 3.52 -5.72
N GLY A 95 -6.32 2.47 -6.04
CA GLY A 95 -7.78 2.49 -6.10
C GLY A 95 -8.35 3.41 -7.19
N GLY A 96 -9.63 3.78 -7.02
CA GLY A 96 -10.42 4.56 -7.98
C GLY A 96 -10.86 3.77 -9.21
N GLU A 97 -11.11 4.45 -10.34
CA GLU A 97 -11.57 3.83 -11.59
C GLU A 97 -10.75 2.61 -12.03
N PRO A 98 -11.37 1.52 -12.53
CA PRO A 98 -10.64 0.34 -12.98
C PRO A 98 -9.63 0.63 -14.11
N GLY A 99 -8.53 -0.10 -14.10
CA GLY A 99 -7.49 -0.04 -15.14
C GLY A 99 -6.60 -1.28 -15.14
N GLU A 100 -5.47 -1.21 -15.84
CA GLU A 100 -4.47 -2.28 -15.83
C GLU A 100 -3.87 -2.43 -14.42
N ILE A 101 -4.08 -3.58 -13.78
CA ILE A 101 -3.56 -3.84 -12.44
C ILE A 101 -2.04 -4.06 -12.53
N MET A 102 -1.31 -3.28 -11.75
CA MET A 102 0.14 -3.39 -11.63
C MET A 102 0.57 -3.93 -10.25
N ASP A 103 -0.20 -3.64 -9.20
CA ASP A 103 0.08 -4.12 -7.84
C ASP A 103 -1.16 -4.06 -6.93
N TYR A 104 -0.98 -4.31 -5.63
CA TYR A 104 -2.00 -4.15 -4.60
C TYR A 104 -1.44 -3.45 -3.35
N ALA A 105 -2.27 -2.62 -2.73
CA ALA A 105 -1.96 -1.90 -1.51
C ALA A 105 -2.94 -2.27 -0.40
N LEU A 106 -2.44 -2.54 0.80
CA LEU A 106 -3.25 -2.67 2.00
C LEU A 106 -3.54 -1.28 2.54
N LYS A 107 -4.82 -0.88 2.57
CA LYS A 107 -5.29 0.36 3.15
C LYS A 107 -5.54 0.17 4.64
N MET A 108 -4.92 1.05 5.43
CA MET A 108 -5.01 1.07 6.87
C MET A 108 -5.39 2.48 7.34
N ARG A 109 -6.04 2.59 8.49
CA ARG A 109 -6.15 3.88 9.20
C ARG A 109 -4.76 4.27 9.69
N ARG A 110 -4.38 5.53 9.50
CA ARG A 110 -3.15 6.04 10.09
C ARG A 110 -3.30 6.03 11.61
N LEU A 111 -2.41 5.32 12.28
CA LEU A 111 -2.25 5.45 13.73
C LEU A 111 -1.26 6.59 13.94
N ASP A 112 -1.68 7.62 14.67
CA ASP A 112 -0.73 8.63 15.10
C ASP A 112 0.28 7.97 16.03
N ASN A 113 1.57 8.15 15.73
CA ASN A 113 2.69 7.59 16.49
C ASN A 113 2.77 8.13 17.94
N GLU A 114 1.75 8.85 18.41
CA GLU A 114 1.60 9.25 19.81
C GLU A 114 0.96 8.16 20.67
N CYS A 115 0.35 7.12 20.09
CA CYS A 115 -0.01 5.93 20.85
C CYS A 115 1.17 4.94 20.89
N ARG A 116 2.24 5.34 21.59
CA ARG A 116 3.14 4.35 22.22
C ARG A 116 2.31 3.61 23.27
N MET A 117 2.19 2.29 23.14
CA MET A 117 2.07 1.44 24.33
C MET A 117 3.46 1.26 24.94
#